data_AF-A0A6C2D865-F1
#
_entry.id   AF-A0A6C2D865-F1
#
_cell.length_a   1.000
_cell.length_b   1.000
_cell.length_c   1.000
_cell.angle_alpha   90.00
_cell.angle_beta   90.00
_cell.angle_gamma   90.00
#
_symmetry.space_group_name_H-M   'P 1'
#
loop_
_entity.id
_entity.type
_entity.pdbx_description
1 polymer ?
#
loop_
_entity_poly.entity_id
_entity_poly.type
_entity_poly.pdbx_seq_one_letter_code
_entity_poly.pdbx_strand_id
1 'polypeptide(L)' 'MDQQSNSNLSDKYLDRAEAADYIGKAHGLKVSKNTLQKYVTVGGGPTYRRFGKRAVYLASELDSWVQKKLSAPMCSSSAS' A
#
# COMPACT_ATOMS: atom_id res chain seq x y z
N MET A 1 -29.05 -5.40 0.17
CA MET A 1 -28.44 -4.90 1.41
C MET A 1 -27.11 -5.62 1.55
N ASP A 2 -26.05 -5.10 0.95
CA ASP A 2 -24.80 -5.87 0.81
C ASP A 2 -23.61 -4.94 1.00
N GLN A 3 -23.54 -4.33 2.19
CA GLN A 3 -22.46 -3.45 2.63
C GLN A 3 -21.92 -4.01 3.95
N GLN A 4 -21.25 -5.16 3.94
CA GLN A 4 -20.40 -5.59 5.06
C GLN A 4 -19.38 -6.67 4.64
N SER A 5 -18.37 -6.29 3.86
CA SER A 5 -17.23 -7.16 3.54
C SER A 5 -15.93 -6.35 3.51
N ASN A 6 -15.57 -5.64 4.59
CA ASN A 6 -14.23 -5.02 4.64
C ASN A 6 -13.55 -4.95 6.01
N SER A 7 -14.07 -5.63 7.04
CA SER A 7 -13.58 -5.55 8.42
C SER A 7 -12.60 -6.65 8.83
N ASN A 8 -11.93 -7.33 7.89
CA ASN A 8 -10.91 -8.36 8.21
C ASN A 8 -9.64 -8.33 7.34
N LEU A 9 -9.53 -7.36 6.41
CA LEU A 9 -8.32 -7.21 5.59
C LEU A 9 -7.19 -6.52 6.36
N SER A 10 -7.52 -5.69 7.37
CA SER A 10 -6.57 -4.98 8.24
C SER A 10 -5.57 -5.91 8.93
N ASP A 11 -6.01 -7.10 9.33
CA ASP A 11 -5.24 -8.07 10.11
C ASP A 11 -4.58 -9.14 9.24
N LYS A 12 -4.79 -9.07 7.92
CA LYS A 12 -4.31 -10.08 6.98
C LYS A 12 -2.94 -9.68 6.43
N TYR A 13 -1.99 -10.60 6.56
CA TYR A 13 -0.68 -10.48 5.94
C TYR A 13 -0.77 -10.85 4.46
N LEU A 14 -0.38 -9.91 3.62
CA LEU A 14 -0.39 -9.99 2.16
C LEU A 14 1.04 -10.16 1.65
N ASP A 15 1.22 -11.05 0.68
CA ASP A 15 2.47 -11.13 -0.07
C ASP A 15 2.74 -9.87 -0.90
N ARG A 16 3.94 -9.70 -1.46
CA ARG A 16 4.19 -8.62 -2.46
C ARG A 16 3.20 -8.63 -3.64
N ALA A 17 2.80 -9.82 -4.10
CA ALA A 17 1.89 -9.94 -5.23
C ALA A 17 0.47 -9.50 -4.84
N GLU A 18 0.00 -9.98 -3.68
CA GLU A 18 -1.31 -9.60 -3.16
C GLU A 18 -1.35 -8.13 -2.71
N ALA A 19 -0.27 -7.61 -2.13
CA ALA A 19 -0.14 -6.20 -1.76
C ALA A 19 -0.25 -5.29 -2.99
N ALA A 20 0.41 -5.66 -4.09
CA ALA A 20 0.31 -4.95 -5.36
C ALA A 20 -1.13 -4.93 -5.90
N ASP A 21 -1.77 -6.09 -5.92
CA ASP A 21 -3.18 -6.24 -6.36
C ASP A 21 -4.14 -5.46 -5.44
N TYR A 22 -3.93 -5.54 -4.12
CA TYR A 22 -4.72 -4.82 -3.13
C TYR A 22 -4.63 -3.30 -3.32
N ILE A 23 -3.42 -2.74 -3.47
CA ILE A 23 -3.26 -1.30 -3.73
C ILE A 23 -3.97 -0.89 -5.04
N GLY A 24 -3.88 -1.74 -6.08
CA GLY A 24 -4.57 -1.52 -7.35
C GLY A 24 -6.09 -1.52 -7.21
N LYS A 25 -6.65 -2.43 -6.42
CA LYS A 25 -8.10 -2.54 -6.19
C LYS A 25 -8.64 -1.49 -5.22
N ALA A 26 -7.95 -1.23 -4.12
CA ALA A 26 -8.40 -0.34 -3.07
C ALA A 26 -8.22 1.15 -3.43
N HIS A 27 -7.10 1.50 -4.05
CA HIS A 27 -6.76 2.90 -4.34
C HIS A 27 -6.71 3.24 -5.84
N GLY A 28 -6.90 2.26 -6.73
CA GLY A 28 -6.80 2.47 -8.18
C GLY A 28 -5.36 2.70 -8.67
N LEU A 29 -4.36 2.49 -7.83
CA LEU A 29 -2.96 2.79 -8.14
C LEU A 29 -2.25 1.56 -8.70
N LYS A 30 -1.65 1.68 -9.90
CA LYS A 30 -0.89 0.58 -10.51
C LYS A 30 0.49 0.44 -9.86
N VAL A 31 0.55 -0.26 -8.74
CA VAL A 31 1.81 -0.65 -8.08
C VAL A 31 2.20 -2.06 -8.50
N SER A 32 3.33 -2.20 -9.18
CA SER A 32 3.84 -3.52 -9.59
C SER A 32 4.65 -4.19 -8.47
N LYS A 33 4.69 -5.53 -8.47
CA LYS A 33 5.56 -6.33 -7.57
C LYS A 33 7.02 -5.86 -7.56
N ASN A 34 7.53 -5.43 -8.72
CA ASN A 34 8.90 -4.94 -8.90
C ASN A 34 9.13 -3.63 -8.16
N THR A 35 8.12 -2.77 -8.12
CA THR A 35 8.14 -1.51 -7.37
C THR A 35 8.23 -1.78 -5.87
N LEU A 36 7.40 -2.70 -5.35
CA LEU A 36 7.49 -3.17 -3.95
C LEU A 36 8.85 -3.80 -3.64
N GLN A 37 9.39 -4.61 -4.56
CA GLN A 37 10.73 -5.17 -4.40
C GLN A 37 11.81 -4.08 -4.36
N LYS A 38 11.74 -3.09 -5.25
CA LYS A 38 12.66 -1.94 -5.24
C LYS A 38 12.57 -1.15 -3.95
N TYR A 39 11.37 -0.96 -3.40
CA TYR A 39 11.20 -0.28 -2.13
C TYR A 39 11.77 -1.04 -0.94
N VAL A 40 11.76 -2.38 -0.97
CA VAL A 40 12.42 -3.19 0.07
C VAL A 40 13.95 -3.05 0.00
N THR A 41 14.54 -2.92 -1.19
CA THR A 41 15.99 -2.83 -1.36
C THR A 41 16.55 -1.41 -1.24
N VAL A 42 15.88 -0.42 -1.81
CA VAL A 42 16.30 0.99 -1.82
C VAL A 42 15.80 1.74 -0.58
N GLY A 43 14.71 1.29 0.03
CA GLY A 43 14.00 2.01 1.08
C GLY A 43 12.88 2.91 0.53
N GLY A 44 12.04 3.43 1.42
CA GLY A 44 10.92 4.32 1.07
C GLY A 44 9.58 3.62 0.73
N GLY A 45 9.48 2.33 1.03
CA GLY A 45 8.27 1.52 0.86
C GLY A 45 7.33 1.48 2.06
N PRO A 46 6.21 0.73 1.92
CA PRO A 46 5.34 0.40 3.04
C PRO A 46 6.07 -0.47 4.06
N THR A 47 5.64 -0.41 5.31
CA THR A 47 6.15 -1.27 6.37
C THR A 47 5.99 -2.72 5.97
N TYR A 48 7.09 -3.46 5.98
CA TYR A 48 7.09 -4.89 5.67
C TYR A 48 7.58 -5.68 6.86
N ARG A 49 7.05 -6.89 7.00
CA ARG A 49 7.55 -7.90 7.93
C ARG A 49 8.26 -8.99 7.15
N ARG A 50 9.32 -9.53 7.73
CA ARG A 50 10.04 -10.66 7.13
C ARG A 50 9.42 -11.95 7.63
N PHE A 51 8.90 -12.75 6.71
CA PHE A 51 8.43 -14.11 6.96
C PHE A 51 9.30 -15.08 6.16
N GLY A 52 10.37 -15.57 6.80
CA GLY A 52 11.40 -16.37 6.15
C GLY A 52 12.04 -15.63 4.96
N LYS A 53 11.88 -16.17 3.75
CA LYS A 53 12.39 -15.58 2.49
C LYS A 53 11.44 -14.55 1.87
N ARG A 54 10.21 -14.44 2.36
CA ARG A 54 9.17 -13.55 1.82
C ARG A 54 9.06 -12.28 2.67
N ALA A 55 8.75 -11.15 2.03
CA ALA A 55 8.32 -9.95 2.73
C ALA A 55 6.79 -9.89 2.64
N VAL A 56 6.16 -9.74 3.79
CA VAL A 56 4.72 -9.65 3.96
C VAL A 56 4.33 -8.26 4.43
N TYR A 57 3.11 -7.85 4.09
CA TYR A 57 2.58 -6.51 4.34
C TYR A 57 1.22 -6.62 4.99
N LEU A 58 0.90 -5.70 5.89
CA LEU A 58 -0.47 -5.56 6.40
C LEU A 58 -1.25 -4.61 5.49
N ALA A 59 -2.53 -4.89 5.25
CA ALA A 59 -3.37 -4.01 4.44
C ALA A 59 -3.44 -2.59 5.03
N SER A 60 -3.52 -2.48 6.37
CA SER A 60 -3.55 -1.18 7.07
C SER A 60 -2.25 -0.38 6.90
N GLU A 61 -1.10 -1.05 6.91
CA GLU A 61 0.20 -0.42 6.68
C GLU A 61 0.37 0.02 5.22
N LEU A 62 -0.16 -0.77 4.28
CA LEU A 62 -0.20 -0.41 2.86
C LEU A 62 -1.05 0.84 2.64
N ASP A 63 -2.24 0.89 3.22
CA ASP A 63 -3.12 2.06 3.15
C ASP A 63 -2.42 3.30 3.73
N SER A 64 -1.87 3.19 4.93
CA SER A 64 -1.13 4.27 5.59
C SER A 64 0.05 4.77 4.75
N TRP A 65 0.79 3.84 4.11
CA TRP A 65 1.87 4.20 3.20
C TRP A 65 1.36 4.88 1.93
N VAL A 66 0.28 4.38 1.34
CA VAL A 66 -0.36 4.98 0.17
C VAL A 66 -0.81 6.40 0.52
N GLN A 67 -1.53 6.60 1.63
CA GLN A 67 -1.92 7.93 2.13
C GLN A 67 -0.72 8.85 2.34
N LYS A 68 0.39 8.33 2.88
CA LYS A 68 1.63 9.11 3.04
C LYS A 68 2.30 9.44 1.70
N LYS A 69 2.11 8.59 0.68
CA LYS A 69 2.68 8.74 -0.67
C LYS A 69 1.84 9.65 -1.55
N LEU A 70 0.52 9.61 -1.40
CA LEU A 70 -0.39 10.68 -1.82
C LEU A 70 -0.10 11.90 -0.94
N SER A 71 0.98 12.62 -1.28
CA SER A 71 1.22 13.95 -0.75
C SER A 71 -0.07 14.77 -0.79
N ALA A 72 -0.29 15.60 0.24
CA ALA A 72 -1.50 16.39 0.41
C ALA A 72 -1.95 17.04 -0.92
N PRO A 73 -3.26 17.12 -1.21
CA PRO A 73 -3.76 17.74 -2.43
C PRO A 73 -3.13 19.13 -2.57
N MET A 74 -2.22 19.25 -3.53
CA MET A 74 -1.38 20.42 -3.70
C MET A 74 -2.16 21.46 -4.49
N CYS A 75 -2.94 22.29 -3.79
CA CYS A 75 -3.47 23.53 -4.34
C CYS A 75 -2.42 24.62 -4.19
N SER A 76 -1.40 24.61 -5.05
CA SER A 76 -0.55 25.79 -5.23
C SER A 76 -1.30 26.82 -6.06
N SER A 77 -2.30 27.49 -5.47
CA SER A 77 -2.74 28.79 -5.97
C SER A 77 -1.97 29.87 -5.21
N SER A 78 -0.70 30.05 -5.58
CA SER A 78 0.05 31.25 -5.22
C SER A 78 -0.58 32.42 -5.98
N ALA A 79 -1.55 33.07 -5.36
CA ALA A 79 -1.98 34.41 -5.75
C ALA A 79 -1.09 35.39 -4.98
N SER A 80 -0.13 35.99 -5.67
CA SER A 80 0.57 37.21 -5.22
C SER A 80 -0.06 38.43 -5.87
#